data_AF-D8TAX1-F1
#
_entry.id   AF-D8TAX1-F1
#
_cell.length_a   1.000
_cell.length_b   1.000
_cell.length_c   1.000
_cell.angle_alpha   90.00
_cell.angle_beta   90.00
_cell.angle_gamma   90.00
#
_symmetry.space_group_name_H-M   'P 1'
#
loop_
_entity.id
_entity.type
_entity.pdbx_description
1 polymer ?
#
loop_
_entity_poly.entity_id
_entity_poly.type
_entity_poly.pdbx_seq_one_letter_code
_entity_poly.pdbx_strand_id
1 'polypeptide(L)'
;MGAVEADVTSHGSVPGDPDLDECAAARYQMNAGLKADIVTHPLYEQLLEAHVACLRIATPVDQLSRIDGQISQCHHAIAKYSILANHQLLCGSSKEELDHFMAHYVMLLKSFKDQLQHHVRVHAKEAVMACWELEQSLISLTAGAAPGEGTGATMSDDEDEQQQPQQEQQQQQQSDSDYWQDNLGFGPLIPTETERTLMERVRQELKHELKQGYRARIVDVREEILRKRRAGKLPGDTTSVLKAWWHAHSKWPYPTEDEKARLVQETGLELKQINNWFINQRKRNWHHHPSSSTNSSTKAKCKR
;
A
#
# COMPACT_ATOMS: atom_id res chain seq x y z
N MET A 1 -17.45 -2.44 -8.97
CA MET A 1 -18.39 -1.37 -9.38
C MET A 1 -17.76 -0.67 -10.55
N GLY A 2 -18.34 -0.63 -11.74
CA GLY A 2 -19.62 -1.17 -12.19
C GLY A 2 -19.64 -1.29 -13.71
N ALA A 3 -20.60 -2.04 -14.21
CA ALA A 3 -21.17 -1.89 -15.55
C ALA A 3 -22.55 -2.56 -15.48
N VAL A 4 -23.59 -1.77 -15.21
CA VAL A 4 -24.64 -1.38 -16.17
C VAL A 4 -25.19 -2.54 -17.00
N GLU A 5 -26.39 -2.98 -16.62
CA GLU A 5 -27.33 -3.66 -17.51
C GLU A 5 -27.55 -2.80 -18.74
N ALA A 6 -27.40 -3.39 -19.92
CA ALA A 6 -27.87 -2.83 -21.17
C ALA A 6 -28.58 -3.94 -21.96
N ASP A 7 -29.85 -3.65 -22.16
CA ASP A 7 -30.84 -4.29 -23.02
C ASP A 7 -30.25 -4.78 -24.36
N VAL A 8 -30.48 -6.05 -24.69
CA VAL A 8 -30.15 -6.62 -26.01
C VAL A 8 -31.46 -6.96 -26.70
N THR A 9 -31.96 -6.01 -27.47
CA THR A 9 -32.87 -6.28 -28.59
C THR A 9 -32.17 -5.95 -29.91
N SER A 10 -32.24 -6.91 -30.83
CA SER A 10 -32.04 -6.79 -32.27
C SER A 10 -30.61 -6.57 -32.80
N HIS A 11 -29.97 -7.66 -33.23
CA HIS A 11 -29.21 -7.66 -34.49
C HIS A 11 -29.12 -9.06 -35.13
N GLY A 12 -29.63 -9.16 -36.35
CA GLY A 12 -29.06 -9.91 -37.47
C GLY A 12 -28.71 -11.39 -37.28
N SER A 13 -29.63 -12.27 -37.69
CA SER A 13 -29.35 -13.68 -37.95
C SER A 13 -28.30 -13.84 -39.06
N VAL A 14 -27.08 -14.20 -38.68
CA VAL A 14 -26.13 -14.92 -39.54
C VAL A 14 -26.28 -16.40 -39.19
N PRO A 15 -26.47 -17.32 -40.15
CA PRO A 15 -26.53 -18.74 -39.85
C PRO A 15 -25.12 -19.21 -39.49
N GLY A 16 -24.87 -19.39 -38.18
CA GLY A 16 -23.67 -20.01 -37.67
C GLY A 16 -23.69 -21.52 -37.93
N ASP A 17 -22.54 -22.10 -38.26
CA ASP A 17 -22.35 -23.53 -38.42
C ASP A 17 -22.87 -24.30 -37.17
N PRO A 18 -23.88 -25.17 -37.30
CA PRO A 18 -24.50 -25.84 -36.16
C PRO A 18 -23.54 -26.79 -35.43
N ASP A 19 -22.52 -27.33 -36.12
CA ASP A 19 -21.60 -28.33 -35.57
C ASP A 19 -20.61 -27.75 -34.54
N LEU A 20 -20.27 -26.46 -34.62
CA LEU A 20 -19.37 -25.81 -33.65
C LEU A 20 -20.09 -25.41 -32.35
N ASP A 21 -21.37 -25.03 -32.47
CA ASP A 21 -22.21 -24.63 -31.34
C ASP A 21 -22.66 -25.85 -30.51
N GLU A 22 -22.92 -26.98 -31.16
CA GLU A 22 -23.25 -28.24 -30.50
C GLU A 22 -22.06 -28.79 -29.67
N CYS A 23 -20.83 -28.67 -30.18
CA CYS A 23 -19.62 -29.04 -29.44
C CYS A 23 -19.33 -28.10 -28.24
N ALA A 24 -19.66 -26.81 -28.36
CA ALA A 24 -19.56 -25.86 -27.25
C ALA A 24 -20.61 -26.16 -26.16
N ALA A 25 -21.85 -26.43 -26.56
CA ALA A 25 -22.93 -26.81 -25.66
C ALA A 25 -22.62 -28.12 -24.90
N ALA A 26 -22.10 -29.13 -25.58
CA ALA A 26 -21.70 -30.40 -24.96
C ALA A 26 -20.58 -30.21 -23.92
N ARG A 27 -19.57 -29.37 -24.21
CA ARG A 27 -18.50 -29.04 -23.24
C ARG A 27 -19.02 -28.23 -22.06
N TYR A 28 -19.95 -27.31 -22.28
CA TYR A 28 -20.57 -26.55 -21.20
C TYR A 28 -21.37 -27.47 -20.26
N GLN A 29 -22.13 -28.40 -20.84
CA GLN A 29 -22.91 -29.39 -20.09
C GLN A 29 -22.02 -30.35 -19.30
N MET A 30 -20.92 -30.84 -19.90
CA MET A 30 -19.93 -31.67 -19.19
C MET A 30 -19.29 -30.91 -18.02
N ASN A 31 -18.92 -29.63 -18.21
CA ASN A 31 -18.39 -28.79 -17.13
C ASN A 31 -19.43 -28.53 -16.02
N ALA A 32 -20.71 -28.41 -16.37
CA ALA A 32 -21.79 -28.25 -15.40
C ALA A 32 -21.98 -29.54 -14.57
N GLY A 33 -21.86 -30.71 -15.19
CA GLY A 33 -21.88 -32.01 -14.52
C GLY A 33 -20.74 -32.16 -13.52
N LEU A 34 -19.50 -31.93 -13.94
CA LEU A 34 -18.34 -31.99 -13.05
C LEU A 34 -18.44 -31.04 -11.85
N LYS A 35 -18.98 -29.83 -12.06
CA LYS A 35 -19.23 -28.88 -10.96
C LYS A 35 -20.31 -29.40 -10.00
N ALA A 36 -21.33 -30.08 -10.49
CA ALA A 36 -22.35 -30.70 -9.66
C ALA A 36 -21.80 -31.87 -8.84
N ASP A 37 -20.93 -32.70 -9.43
CA ASP A 37 -20.23 -33.77 -8.73
C ASP A 37 -19.32 -33.23 -7.63
N ILE A 38 -18.55 -32.16 -7.91
CA ILE A 38 -17.68 -31.51 -6.92
C ILE A 38 -18.50 -30.96 -5.75
N VAL A 39 -19.63 -30.28 -6.04
CA VAL A 39 -20.47 -29.62 -5.02
C VAL A 39 -21.19 -30.63 -4.11
N THR A 40 -21.57 -31.79 -4.65
CA THR A 40 -22.25 -32.85 -3.90
C THR A 40 -21.29 -33.80 -3.18
N HIS A 41 -19.99 -33.67 -3.42
CA HIS A 41 -18.97 -34.51 -2.79
C HIS A 41 -18.86 -34.26 -1.27
N PRO A 42 -18.72 -35.32 -0.44
CA PRO A 42 -18.70 -35.18 1.03
C PRO A 42 -17.54 -34.32 1.57
N LEU A 43 -16.43 -34.21 0.84
CA LEU A 43 -15.30 -33.33 1.21
C LEU A 43 -15.44 -31.88 0.73
N TYR A 44 -16.51 -31.52 0.02
CA TYR A 44 -16.69 -30.17 -0.53
C TYR A 44 -16.76 -29.09 0.56
N GLU A 45 -17.50 -29.34 1.65
CA GLU A 45 -17.58 -28.39 2.77
C GLU A 45 -16.20 -28.16 3.41
N GLN A 46 -15.44 -29.25 3.64
CA GLN A 46 -14.08 -29.16 4.19
C GLN A 46 -13.12 -28.42 3.23
N LEU A 47 -13.31 -28.60 1.92
CA LEU A 47 -12.53 -27.91 0.91
C LEU A 47 -12.84 -26.42 0.89
N LEU A 48 -14.12 -26.06 0.91
CA LEU A 48 -14.58 -24.68 0.96
C LEU A 48 -14.09 -24.00 2.24
N GLU A 49 -14.18 -24.67 3.38
CA GLU A 49 -13.68 -24.17 4.66
C GLU A 49 -12.15 -23.93 4.60
N ALA A 50 -11.38 -24.90 4.12
CA ALA A 50 -9.93 -24.76 3.99
C ALA A 50 -9.54 -23.61 3.04
N HIS A 51 -10.28 -23.43 1.94
CA HIS A 51 -10.08 -22.33 1.00
C HIS A 51 -10.40 -20.96 1.63
N VAL A 52 -11.56 -20.84 2.30
CA VAL A 52 -11.96 -19.63 3.01
C VAL A 52 -10.94 -19.29 4.11
N ALA A 53 -10.44 -20.28 4.84
CA ALA A 53 -9.42 -20.08 5.86
C ALA A 53 -8.12 -19.49 5.28
N CYS A 54 -7.70 -19.94 4.09
CA CYS A 54 -6.56 -19.34 3.38
C CYS A 54 -6.84 -17.88 3.00
N LEU A 55 -8.02 -17.59 2.43
CA LEU A 55 -8.40 -16.24 2.04
C LEU A 55 -8.47 -15.29 3.23
N ARG A 56 -9.00 -15.72 4.37
CA ARG A 56 -9.09 -14.91 5.59
C ARG A 56 -7.72 -14.51 6.16
N ILE A 57 -6.68 -15.33 5.95
CA ILE A 57 -5.32 -14.99 6.36
C ILE A 57 -4.65 -14.06 5.34
N ALA A 58 -4.92 -14.25 4.04
CA ALA A 58 -4.34 -13.44 2.96
C ALA A 58 -4.99 -12.06 2.81
N THR A 59 -6.21 -11.89 3.30
CA THR A 59 -7.03 -10.70 3.06
C THR A 59 -6.98 -9.75 4.27
N PRO A 60 -6.79 -8.44 4.06
CA PRO A 60 -6.87 -7.44 5.13
C PRO A 60 -8.22 -7.49 5.86
N VAL A 61 -8.22 -7.17 7.16
CA VAL A 61 -9.39 -7.26 8.05
C VAL A 61 -10.61 -6.49 7.50
N ASP A 62 -10.38 -5.35 6.86
CA ASP A 62 -11.44 -4.48 6.32
C ASP A 62 -12.25 -5.12 5.18
N GLN A 63 -11.71 -6.15 4.54
CA GLN A 63 -12.34 -6.81 3.38
C GLN A 63 -12.96 -8.16 3.73
N LEU A 64 -12.94 -8.58 5.01
CA LEU A 64 -13.51 -9.86 5.44
C LEU A 64 -15.03 -9.93 5.23
N SER A 65 -15.74 -8.81 5.35
CA SER A 65 -17.20 -8.72 5.09
C SER A 65 -17.57 -9.10 3.65
N ARG A 66 -16.67 -8.87 2.69
CA ARG A 66 -16.87 -9.28 1.29
C ARG A 66 -16.77 -10.80 1.15
N ILE A 67 -15.88 -11.44 1.89
CA ILE A 67 -15.74 -12.90 1.91
C ILE A 67 -17.02 -13.53 2.48
N ASP A 68 -17.52 -13.01 3.60
CA ASP A 68 -18.75 -13.52 4.22
C ASP A 68 -19.98 -13.33 3.33
N GLY A 69 -20.05 -12.20 2.60
CA GLY A 69 -21.06 -11.98 1.55
C GLY A 69 -20.97 -12.99 0.39
N GLN A 70 -19.76 -13.34 -0.04
CA GLN A 70 -19.54 -14.35 -1.09
C GLN A 70 -19.89 -15.77 -0.62
N ILE A 71 -19.59 -16.13 0.63
CA ILE A 71 -19.99 -17.41 1.22
C ILE A 71 -21.52 -17.52 1.26
N SER A 72 -22.20 -16.44 1.64
CA SER A 72 -23.68 -16.40 1.65
C SER A 72 -24.26 -16.64 0.25
N GLN A 73 -23.63 -16.08 -0.79
CA GLN A 73 -24.01 -16.32 -2.18
C GLN A 73 -23.65 -17.73 -2.68
N CYS A 74 -22.60 -18.34 -2.15
CA CYS A 74 -22.16 -19.68 -2.49
C CYS A 74 -23.26 -20.72 -2.22
N HIS A 75 -24.06 -20.55 -1.16
CA HIS A 75 -25.19 -21.45 -0.86
C HIS A 75 -26.22 -21.52 -2.01
N HIS A 76 -26.48 -20.41 -2.72
CA HIS A 76 -27.35 -20.41 -3.88
C HIS A 76 -26.73 -21.14 -5.08
N ALA A 77 -25.41 -21.01 -5.27
CA ALA A 77 -24.70 -21.76 -6.31
C ALA A 77 -24.69 -23.26 -6.01
N ILE A 78 -24.48 -23.65 -4.74
CA ILE A 78 -24.53 -25.05 -4.29
C ILE A 78 -25.92 -25.63 -4.57
N ALA A 79 -26.99 -24.92 -4.19
CA ALA A 79 -28.36 -25.34 -4.46
C ALA A 79 -28.65 -25.52 -5.96
N LYS A 80 -28.13 -24.62 -6.81
CA LYS A 80 -28.27 -24.71 -8.27
C LYS A 80 -27.66 -26.01 -8.82
N TYR A 81 -26.43 -26.33 -8.43
CA TYR A 81 -25.74 -27.50 -8.97
C TYR A 81 -26.17 -28.82 -8.30
N SER A 82 -26.64 -28.78 -7.05
CA SER A 82 -27.20 -29.95 -6.36
C SER A 82 -28.40 -30.54 -7.09
N ILE A 83 -29.24 -29.70 -7.73
CA ILE A 83 -30.38 -30.16 -8.54
C ILE A 83 -29.90 -30.91 -9.80
N LEU A 84 -28.78 -30.50 -10.40
CA LEU A 84 -28.22 -31.16 -11.59
C LEU A 84 -27.53 -32.49 -11.27
N ALA A 85 -26.94 -32.64 -10.08
CA ALA A 85 -26.22 -33.85 -9.67
C ALA A 85 -27.11 -35.11 -9.64
N ASN A 86 -28.42 -34.96 -9.40
CA ASN A 86 -29.35 -36.09 -9.38
C ASN A 86 -29.53 -36.76 -10.76
N HIS A 87 -29.07 -36.14 -11.84
CA HIS A 87 -29.23 -36.65 -13.21
C HIS A 87 -27.94 -37.19 -13.85
N GLN A 88 -26.77 -36.96 -13.24
CA GLN A 88 -25.47 -37.36 -13.77
C GLN A 88 -24.54 -37.71 -12.61
N LEU A 89 -24.41 -39.00 -12.31
CA LEU A 89 -23.44 -39.50 -11.34
C LEU A 89 -22.25 -40.10 -12.10
N LEU A 90 -21.05 -39.59 -11.81
CA LEU A 90 -19.80 -40.25 -12.20
C LEU A 90 -19.78 -41.68 -11.65
N CYS A 91 -19.37 -42.63 -12.50
CA CYS A 91 -19.29 -44.04 -12.16
C CYS A 91 -17.89 -44.59 -12.51
N GLY A 92 -17.35 -45.47 -11.65
CA GLY A 92 -16.05 -46.12 -11.86
C GLY A 92 -14.85 -45.19 -11.60
N SER A 93 -13.80 -45.32 -12.43
CA SER A 93 -12.49 -44.65 -12.29
C SER A 93 -12.58 -43.14 -12.08
N SER A 94 -13.49 -42.47 -12.78
CA SER A 94 -13.60 -41.00 -12.70
C SER A 94 -14.09 -40.49 -11.35
N LYS A 95 -14.82 -41.33 -10.59
CA LYS A 95 -15.21 -41.01 -9.21
C LYS A 95 -14.02 -41.14 -8.27
N GLU A 96 -13.22 -42.19 -8.42
CA GLU A 96 -12.00 -42.41 -7.61
C GLU A 96 -10.96 -41.31 -7.85
N GLU A 97 -10.82 -40.85 -9.10
CA GLU A 97 -9.98 -39.70 -9.46
C GLU A 97 -10.46 -38.40 -8.80
N LEU A 98 -11.77 -38.16 -8.78
CA LEU A 98 -12.35 -37.01 -8.10
C LEU A 98 -12.13 -37.10 -6.58
N ASP A 99 -12.38 -38.26 -5.97
CA ASP A 99 -12.18 -38.47 -4.53
C ASP A 99 -10.71 -38.22 -4.15
N HIS A 100 -9.76 -38.73 -4.96
CA HIS A 100 -8.33 -38.51 -4.78
C HIS A 100 -7.96 -37.03 -4.92
N PHE A 101 -8.47 -36.36 -5.95
CA PHE A 101 -8.26 -34.93 -6.16
C PHE A 101 -8.78 -34.11 -4.98
N MET A 102 -10.01 -34.37 -4.53
CA MET A 102 -10.64 -33.65 -3.41
C MET A 102 -9.83 -33.84 -2.13
N ALA A 103 -9.43 -35.08 -1.81
CA ALA A 103 -8.62 -35.37 -0.62
C ALA A 103 -7.25 -34.67 -0.67
N HIS A 104 -6.53 -34.77 -1.80
CA HIS A 104 -5.23 -34.15 -1.96
C HIS A 104 -5.31 -32.62 -1.91
N TYR A 105 -6.33 -32.03 -2.54
CA TYR A 105 -6.49 -30.57 -2.60
C TYR A 105 -6.89 -29.99 -1.23
N VAL A 106 -7.73 -30.68 -0.45
CA VAL A 106 -8.02 -30.31 0.95
C VAL A 106 -6.72 -30.30 1.78
N MET A 107 -5.89 -31.35 1.65
CA MET A 107 -4.61 -31.43 2.36
C MET A 107 -3.65 -30.31 1.95
N LEU A 108 -3.57 -30.00 0.66
CA LEU A 108 -2.76 -28.92 0.12
C LEU A 108 -3.18 -27.57 0.69
N LEU A 109 -4.48 -27.26 0.69
CA LEU A 109 -4.99 -26.00 1.25
C LEU A 109 -4.74 -25.88 2.75
N LYS A 110 -4.89 -26.98 3.51
CA LYS A 110 -4.56 -26.98 4.94
C LYS A 110 -3.07 -26.70 5.18
N SER A 111 -2.17 -27.34 4.43
CA SER A 111 -0.73 -27.06 4.53
C SER A 111 -0.39 -25.63 4.13
N PHE A 112 -0.99 -25.13 3.05
CA PHE A 112 -0.79 -23.76 2.58
C PHE A 112 -1.30 -22.72 3.59
N LYS A 113 -2.46 -22.96 4.22
CA LYS A 113 -2.99 -22.15 5.32
C LYS A 113 -1.97 -22.01 6.44
N ASP A 114 -1.39 -23.13 6.90
CA ASP A 114 -0.44 -23.12 8.02
C ASP A 114 0.84 -22.36 7.66
N GLN A 115 1.36 -22.54 6.44
CA GLN A 115 2.51 -21.78 5.94
C GLN A 115 2.22 -20.28 5.87
N LEU A 116 1.07 -19.90 5.33
CA LEU A 116 0.65 -18.51 5.22
C LEU A 116 0.47 -17.88 6.62
N GLN A 117 -0.17 -18.60 7.53
CA GLN A 117 -0.36 -18.15 8.90
C GLN A 117 0.97 -17.99 9.63
N HIS A 118 1.92 -18.89 9.42
CA HIS A 118 3.26 -18.80 9.98
C HIS A 118 3.97 -17.55 9.46
N HIS A 119 3.97 -17.32 8.15
CA HIS A 119 4.60 -16.16 7.54
C HIS A 119 4.03 -14.84 8.09
N VAL A 120 2.70 -14.69 8.11
CA VAL A 120 2.05 -13.48 8.65
C VAL A 120 2.39 -13.27 10.13
N ARG A 121 2.35 -14.34 10.95
CA ARG A 121 2.71 -14.25 12.37
C ARG A 121 4.15 -13.82 12.60
N VAL A 122 5.10 -14.36 11.82
CA VAL A 122 6.53 -14.04 11.95
C VAL A 122 6.76 -12.56 11.63
N HIS A 123 6.27 -12.07 10.48
CA HIS A 123 6.41 -10.66 10.11
C HIS A 123 5.71 -9.71 11.07
N ALA A 124 4.51 -10.07 11.54
CA ALA A 124 3.81 -9.27 12.54
C ALA A 124 4.57 -9.23 13.87
N LYS A 125 5.10 -10.37 14.33
CA LYS A 125 5.92 -10.44 15.55
C LYS A 125 7.19 -9.61 15.40
N GLU A 126 7.91 -9.76 14.29
CA GLU A 126 9.13 -8.99 14.01
C GLU A 126 8.86 -7.49 13.99
N ALA A 127 7.77 -7.06 13.36
CA ALA A 127 7.35 -5.67 13.36
C ALA A 127 7.01 -5.16 14.77
N VAL A 128 6.26 -5.93 15.56
CA VAL A 128 5.92 -5.56 16.95
C VAL A 128 7.16 -5.48 17.81
N MET A 129 8.08 -6.45 17.69
CA MET A 129 9.35 -6.44 18.41
C MET A 129 10.20 -5.24 18.04
N ALA A 130 10.31 -4.91 16.74
CA ALA A 130 11.04 -3.73 16.29
C ALA A 130 10.41 -2.42 16.81
N CYS A 131 9.07 -2.32 16.82
CA CYS A 131 8.37 -1.19 17.41
C CYS A 131 8.64 -1.06 18.91
N TRP A 132 8.61 -2.18 19.63
CA TRP A 132 8.91 -2.22 21.06
C TRP A 132 10.36 -1.82 21.34
N GLU A 133 11.33 -2.30 20.56
CA GLU A 133 12.75 -1.92 20.69
C GLU A 133 12.97 -0.41 20.46
N LEU A 134 12.25 0.18 19.49
CA LEU A 134 12.26 1.61 19.25
C LEU A 134 11.66 2.38 20.43
N GLU A 135 10.56 1.90 21.00
CA GLU A 135 9.92 2.50 22.18
C GLU A 135 10.82 2.45 23.41
N GLN A 136 11.46 1.31 23.68
CA GLN A 136 12.42 1.17 24.77
C GLN A 136 13.64 2.08 24.57
N SER A 137 14.11 2.22 23.32
CA SER A 137 15.19 3.15 22.98
C SER A 137 14.76 4.61 23.22
N LEU A 138 13.52 4.97 22.89
CA LEU A 138 12.96 6.29 23.17
C LEU A 138 12.89 6.55 24.67
N ILE A 139 12.34 5.62 25.46
CA ILE A 139 12.22 5.71 26.92
C ILE A 139 13.62 5.84 27.57
N SER A 140 14.60 5.07 27.09
CA SER A 140 15.97 5.18 27.60
C SER A 140 16.59 6.54 27.30
N LEU A 141 16.27 7.16 26.17
CA LEU A 141 16.75 8.49 25.79
C LEU A 141 16.00 9.62 26.53
N THR A 142 14.77 9.37 26.99
CA THR A 142 13.92 10.35 27.67
C THR A 142 13.79 10.13 29.18
N ALA A 143 14.53 9.19 29.76
CA ALA A 143 14.45 8.68 31.14
C ALA A 143 14.05 9.70 32.22
N GLY A 144 12.72 9.90 32.39
CA GLY A 144 12.15 10.79 33.40
C GLY A 144 10.69 11.21 33.19
N ALA A 145 10.08 11.06 32.02
CA ALA A 145 8.66 11.29 31.82
C ALA A 145 7.98 10.00 31.33
N ALA A 146 7.49 9.20 32.27
CA ALA A 146 6.54 8.14 31.95
C ALA A 146 5.26 8.79 31.39
N PRO A 147 4.66 8.28 30.30
CA PRO A 147 3.33 8.69 29.88
C PRO A 147 2.32 8.03 30.82
N GLY A 148 2.17 8.60 32.01
CA GLY A 148 1.08 8.28 32.91
C GLY A 148 -0.21 8.87 32.37
N GLU A 149 -1.22 8.01 32.26
CA GLU A 149 -2.59 8.31 31.88
C GLU A 149 -3.12 9.60 32.52
N GLY A 150 -3.47 10.55 31.65
CA GLY A 150 -4.14 11.80 32.00
C GLY A 150 -5.16 12.13 30.91
N THR A 151 -6.32 11.51 31.05
CA THR A 151 -7.64 11.93 30.54
C THR A 151 -7.71 13.28 29.84
N GLY A 152 -8.30 13.26 28.65
CA GLY A 152 -8.43 14.42 27.79
C GLY A 152 -9.26 15.57 28.35
N ALA A 153 -8.93 16.76 27.86
CA ALA A 153 -9.87 17.84 27.59
C ALA A 153 -9.15 18.86 26.69
N THR A 154 -9.81 19.17 25.57
CA THR A 154 -9.98 20.51 24.96
C THR A 154 -8.93 21.56 25.32
N MET A 155 -8.23 22.12 24.34
CA MET A 155 -8.41 23.49 23.82
C MET A 155 -7.73 23.51 22.43
N SER A 156 -8.37 23.69 21.26
CA SER A 156 -9.22 24.82 20.82
C SER A 156 -8.66 26.12 21.42
N ASP A 157 -7.91 26.93 20.71
CA ASP A 157 -8.33 27.65 19.52
C ASP A 157 -7.11 28.46 19.04
N ASP A 158 -7.18 28.87 17.78
CA ASP A 158 -6.59 30.06 17.14
C ASP A 158 -6.08 31.15 18.12
N GLU A 159 -4.98 31.88 17.88
CA GLU A 159 -4.84 32.86 16.80
C GLU A 159 -3.38 33.21 16.46
N ASP A 160 -3.29 33.87 15.30
CA ASP A 160 -2.16 34.25 14.45
C ASP A 160 -0.93 34.93 15.04
N GLU A 161 0.18 34.71 14.32
CA GLU A 161 1.33 35.62 14.26
C GLU A 161 0.93 37.03 13.81
N GLN A 162 1.31 38.04 14.58
CA GLN A 162 1.77 39.31 14.03
C GLN A 162 2.73 40.03 15.00
N GLN A 163 4.01 40.04 14.61
CA GLN A 163 5.02 40.90 15.20
C GLN A 163 4.85 42.32 14.64
N GLN A 164 4.78 43.33 15.51
CA GLN A 164 5.56 44.57 15.37
C GLN A 164 5.63 45.34 16.72
N PRO A 165 6.67 46.18 16.90
CA PRO A 165 7.21 46.56 18.21
C PRO A 165 6.72 47.95 18.67
N GLN A 166 6.72 48.20 20.00
CA GLN A 166 7.29 49.40 20.65
C GLN A 166 6.83 49.62 22.10
N GLN A 167 7.78 50.13 22.87
CA GLN A 167 7.65 51.11 23.96
C GLN A 167 7.27 50.68 25.39
N GLU A 168 8.16 51.16 26.26
CA GLU A 168 8.10 51.30 27.72
C GLU A 168 6.74 51.82 28.23
N GLN A 169 6.28 51.27 29.36
CA GLN A 169 5.89 52.09 30.52
C GLN A 169 5.63 51.25 31.77
N GLN A 170 6.25 51.69 32.86
CA GLN A 170 5.90 51.36 34.23
C GLN A 170 4.47 51.85 34.53
N GLN A 171 3.60 51.01 35.11
CA GLN A 171 2.89 51.40 36.33
C GLN A 171 2.10 50.25 36.96
N GLN A 172 1.90 50.46 38.25
CA GLN A 172 1.50 49.58 39.32
C GLN A 172 0.01 49.77 39.62
N GLN A 173 -0.75 48.69 39.86
CA GLN A 173 -1.95 48.61 40.72
C GLN A 173 -2.51 47.17 40.64
N GLN A 174 -2.35 46.30 41.64
CA GLN A 174 -3.11 46.12 42.90
C GLN A 174 -4.55 45.59 42.77
N SER A 175 -4.86 44.64 43.67
CA SER A 175 -6.15 43.98 44.00
C SER A 175 -6.49 42.75 43.16
N ASP A 176 -6.90 41.59 43.68
CA ASP A 176 -6.92 40.95 44.99
C ASP A 176 -7.30 39.48 44.68
N SER A 177 -6.67 38.50 45.34
CA SER A 177 -7.40 37.28 45.76
C SER A 177 -6.49 36.47 46.66
N ASP A 178 -6.78 36.59 47.95
CA ASP A 178 -6.38 35.69 49.02
C ASP A 178 -6.48 34.22 48.60
N TYR A 179 -5.49 33.41 48.95
CA TYR A 179 -5.62 32.33 49.94
C TYR A 179 -4.29 31.56 50.05
N TRP A 180 -4.04 31.03 51.24
CA TRP A 180 -2.87 30.23 51.68
C TRP A 180 -1.76 30.99 52.40
N GLN A 181 -2.13 31.51 53.56
CA GLN A 181 -1.20 31.59 54.69
C GLN A 181 -1.42 30.42 55.67
N ASP A 182 -0.28 29.91 56.16
CA ASP A 182 0.00 29.10 57.35
C ASP A 182 -0.34 27.59 57.35
N ASN A 183 0.71 26.75 57.32
CA ASN A 183 1.07 25.90 58.47
C ASN A 183 2.51 25.35 58.33
N LEU A 184 3.31 25.47 59.38
CA LEU A 184 4.74 25.17 59.45
C LEU A 184 5.07 23.68 59.14
N GLY A 185 5.99 23.44 58.21
CA GLY A 185 6.54 22.11 57.95
C GLY A 185 7.50 22.10 56.76
N PHE A 186 8.78 22.31 57.04
CA PHE A 186 9.95 22.15 56.17
C PHE A 186 9.69 21.35 54.86
N GLY A 187 9.47 22.05 53.74
CA GLY A 187 9.23 21.48 52.40
C GLY A 187 10.49 21.49 51.50
N PRO A 188 10.49 20.74 50.38
CA PRO A 188 11.71 20.40 49.64
C PRO A 188 12.41 21.65 49.13
N LEU A 189 13.72 21.73 49.35
CA LEU A 189 14.64 22.81 48.95
C LEU A 189 14.23 23.46 47.63
N ILE A 190 13.59 24.63 47.71
CA ILE A 190 13.33 25.49 46.56
C ILE A 190 14.70 26.01 46.11
N PRO A 191 15.17 25.71 44.89
CA PRO A 191 16.47 26.16 44.43
C PRO A 191 16.55 27.69 44.49
N THR A 192 17.66 28.19 45.01
CA THR A 192 17.98 29.61 45.09
C THR A 192 17.83 30.28 43.72
N GLU A 193 17.56 31.58 43.69
CA GLU A 193 17.36 32.33 42.45
C GLU A 193 18.56 32.20 41.49
N THR A 194 19.77 32.07 42.04
CA THR A 194 20.99 31.75 41.30
C THR A 194 20.96 30.36 40.67
N GLU A 195 20.46 29.33 41.36
CA GLU A 195 20.31 27.97 40.82
C GLU A 195 19.26 27.91 39.71
N ARG A 196 18.16 28.67 39.83
CA ARG A 196 17.15 28.77 38.76
C ARG A 196 17.70 29.38 37.48
N THR A 197 18.47 30.47 37.59
CA THR A 197 19.08 31.12 36.41
C THR A 197 20.14 30.24 35.76
N LEU A 198 20.86 29.43 36.54
CA LEU A 198 21.81 28.44 36.01
C LEU A 198 21.08 27.34 35.25
N MET A 199 20.00 26.78 35.82
CA MET A 199 19.19 25.75 35.16
C MET A 199 18.57 26.26 33.86
N GLU A 200 18.09 27.51 33.81
CA GLU A 200 17.54 28.11 32.59
C GLU A 200 18.62 28.32 31.52
N ARG A 201 19.83 28.76 31.90
CA ARG A 201 20.95 28.87 30.96
C ARG A 201 21.36 27.51 30.39
N VAL A 202 21.51 26.51 31.25
CA VAL A 202 21.83 25.13 30.85
C VAL A 202 20.74 24.57 29.92
N ARG A 203 19.46 24.83 30.22
CA ARG A 203 18.33 24.44 29.36
C ARG A 203 18.41 25.09 27.99
N GLN A 204 18.78 26.36 27.91
CA GLN A 204 18.94 27.08 26.64
C GLN A 204 20.15 26.59 25.84
N GLU A 205 21.27 26.30 26.49
CA GLU A 205 22.46 25.73 25.88
C GLU A 205 22.19 24.33 25.31
N LEU A 206 21.59 23.43 26.10
CA LEU A 206 21.18 22.10 25.61
C LEU A 206 20.18 22.21 24.45
N LYS A 207 19.19 23.10 24.53
CA LYS A 207 18.25 23.34 23.43
C LYS A 207 18.97 23.79 22.15
N HIS A 208 20.01 24.60 22.29
CA HIS A 208 20.81 25.07 21.17
C HIS A 208 21.67 23.94 20.60
N GLU A 209 22.37 23.17 21.44
CA GLU A 209 23.17 22.01 21.03
C GLU A 209 22.32 20.95 20.33
N LEU A 210 21.17 20.57 20.89
CA LEU A 210 20.26 19.61 20.25
C LEU A 210 19.83 20.14 18.88
N LYS A 211 19.39 21.40 18.78
CA LYS A 211 18.98 21.99 17.50
C LYS A 211 20.13 21.98 16.48
N GLN A 212 21.35 22.29 16.89
CA GLN A 212 22.50 22.26 15.99
C GLN A 212 22.88 20.84 15.57
N GLY A 213 22.93 19.89 16.50
CA GLY A 213 23.26 18.50 16.25
C GLY A 213 22.27 17.81 15.31
N TYR A 214 20.96 18.04 15.51
CA TYR A 214 19.94 17.50 14.61
C TYR A 214 19.91 18.21 13.25
N ARG A 215 20.25 19.50 13.17
CA ARG A 215 20.29 20.24 11.90
C ARG A 215 21.28 19.61 10.90
N ALA A 216 22.49 19.28 11.34
CA ALA A 216 23.49 18.64 10.48
C ALA A 216 23.00 17.25 10.01
N ARG A 217 22.50 16.44 10.96
CA ARG A 217 21.99 15.09 10.67
C ARG A 217 20.82 15.08 9.69
N ILE A 218 19.93 16.08 9.76
CA ILE A 218 18.81 16.26 8.82
C ILE A 218 19.32 16.60 7.42
N VAL A 219 20.37 17.42 7.30
CA VAL A 219 21.00 17.74 6.02
C VAL A 219 21.61 16.49 5.40
N ASP A 220 22.36 15.69 6.18
CA ASP A 220 22.99 14.45 5.71
C ASP A 220 21.94 13.43 5.24
N VAL A 221 20.88 13.23 6.02
CA VAL A 221 19.76 12.33 5.65
C VAL A 221 19.08 12.82 4.38
N ARG A 222 18.85 14.13 4.25
CA ARG A 222 18.28 14.74 3.04
C ARG A 222 19.19 14.52 1.84
N GLU A 223 20.49 14.73 1.97
CA GLU A 223 21.44 14.50 0.89
C GLU A 223 21.49 13.03 0.47
N GLU A 224 21.47 12.10 1.43
CA GLU A 224 21.47 10.66 1.15
C GLU A 224 20.17 10.23 0.44
N ILE A 225 19.01 10.77 0.82
CA ILE A 225 17.75 10.56 0.10
C ILE A 225 17.84 11.11 -1.32
N LEU A 226 18.39 12.30 -1.52
CA LEU A 226 18.58 12.87 -2.86
C LEU A 226 19.60 12.09 -3.70
N ARG A 227 20.62 11.51 -3.08
CA ARG A 227 21.62 10.66 -3.72
C ARG A 227 21.00 9.36 -4.18
N LYS A 228 20.24 8.67 -3.32
CA LYS A 228 19.47 7.46 -3.67
C LYS A 228 18.45 7.72 -4.78
N ARG A 229 17.80 8.89 -4.79
CA ARG A 229 16.88 9.30 -5.86
C ARG A 229 17.59 9.61 -7.19
N ARG A 230 18.85 10.03 -7.16
CA ARG A 230 19.67 10.31 -8.35
C ARG A 230 20.43 9.08 -8.87
N ALA A 231 20.74 8.12 -8.02
CA ALA A 231 21.49 6.90 -8.34
C ALA A 231 20.81 5.98 -9.38
N GLY A 232 19.52 6.18 -9.68
CA GLY A 232 18.80 5.45 -10.73
C GLY A 232 18.64 6.20 -12.06
N LYS A 233 19.23 7.39 -12.22
CA LYS A 233 19.15 8.17 -13.47
C LYS A 233 20.45 8.02 -14.25
N LEU A 234 20.34 7.73 -15.55
CA LEU A 234 21.48 7.77 -16.46
C LEU A 234 22.10 9.19 -16.45
N PRO A 235 23.44 9.32 -16.56
CA PRO A 235 24.12 10.62 -16.63
C PRO A 235 23.45 11.55 -17.64
N GLY A 236 23.26 12.83 -17.28
CA GLY A 236 22.55 13.80 -18.12
C GLY A 236 23.12 13.86 -19.54
N ASP A 237 24.44 13.78 -19.66
CA ASP A 237 25.19 13.87 -20.92
C ASP A 237 24.91 12.67 -21.82
N THR A 238 24.82 11.44 -21.29
CA THR A 238 24.53 10.24 -22.09
C THR A 238 23.09 10.20 -22.57
N THR A 239 22.16 10.79 -21.81
CA THR A 239 20.74 10.87 -22.24
C THR A 239 20.51 11.85 -23.39
N SER A 240 21.45 12.76 -23.69
CA SER A 240 21.31 13.70 -24.80
C SER A 240 21.33 12.99 -26.16
N VAL A 241 22.25 12.04 -26.35
CA VAL A 241 22.38 11.20 -27.54
C VAL A 241 21.12 10.34 -27.74
N LEU A 242 20.65 9.68 -26.67
CA LEU A 242 19.42 8.87 -26.71
C LEU A 242 18.19 9.72 -27.08
N LYS A 243 18.10 10.95 -26.56
CA LYS A 243 17.03 11.89 -26.92
C LYS A 243 17.12 12.35 -28.38
N ALA A 244 18.32 12.65 -28.87
CA ALA A 244 18.52 13.05 -30.26
C ALA A 244 18.04 11.96 -31.22
N TRP A 245 18.43 10.70 -30.97
CA TRP A 245 17.94 9.55 -31.74
C TRP A 245 16.42 9.40 -31.63
N TRP A 246 15.85 9.54 -30.42
CA TRP A 246 14.42 9.47 -30.17
C TRP A 246 13.63 10.50 -30.97
N HIS A 247 14.09 11.75 -31.03
CA HIS A 247 13.43 12.80 -31.79
C HIS A 247 13.48 12.51 -33.30
N ALA A 248 14.63 12.04 -33.82
CA ALA A 248 14.78 11.64 -35.21
C ALA A 248 13.84 10.46 -35.58
N HIS A 249 13.60 9.53 -34.65
CA HIS A 249 12.79 8.33 -34.85
C HIS A 249 11.43 8.41 -34.15
N SER A 250 10.91 9.62 -33.95
CA SER A 250 9.65 9.89 -33.26
C SER A 250 8.39 9.42 -34.00
N LYS A 251 8.52 8.79 -35.17
CA LYS A 251 7.42 8.08 -35.86
C LYS A 251 7.43 6.56 -35.63
N TRP A 252 8.61 5.98 -35.36
CA TRP A 252 8.78 4.55 -35.07
C TRP A 252 10.02 4.33 -34.19
N PRO A 253 9.94 4.51 -32.86
CA PRO A 253 11.09 4.53 -31.97
C PRO A 253 11.45 3.10 -31.52
N TYR A 254 11.74 2.27 -32.50
CA TYR A 254 12.22 0.91 -32.34
C TYR A 254 13.60 0.84 -32.99
N PRO A 255 14.68 1.11 -32.23
CA PRO A 255 16.03 1.02 -32.77
C PRO A 255 16.33 -0.41 -33.18
N THR A 256 16.92 -0.55 -34.36
CA THR A 256 17.50 -1.81 -34.86
C THR A 256 18.70 -2.23 -34.00
N GLU A 257 19.14 -3.49 -34.13
CA GLU A 257 20.30 -3.98 -33.36
C GLU A 257 21.58 -3.17 -33.67
N ASP A 258 21.78 -2.76 -34.92
CA ASP A 258 22.93 -1.93 -35.31
C ASP A 258 22.85 -0.50 -34.73
N GLU A 259 21.65 0.06 -34.61
CA GLU A 259 21.44 1.35 -33.95
C GLU A 259 21.66 1.26 -32.45
N LYS A 260 21.21 0.18 -31.81
CA LYS A 260 21.50 -0.06 -30.39
C LYS A 260 23.00 -0.19 -30.17
N ALA A 261 23.73 -0.92 -31.03
CA ALA A 261 25.18 -1.05 -30.93
C ALA A 261 25.91 0.29 -31.06
N ARG A 262 25.49 1.15 -32.01
CA ARG A 262 26.00 2.52 -32.13
C ARG A 262 25.72 3.36 -30.89
N LEU A 263 24.51 3.28 -30.34
CA LEU A 263 24.15 3.99 -29.12
C LEU A 263 24.95 3.49 -27.90
N VAL A 264 25.26 2.20 -27.80
CA VAL A 264 26.18 1.66 -26.78
C VAL A 264 27.56 2.29 -26.93
N GLN A 265 28.09 2.33 -28.16
CA GLN A 265 29.41 2.88 -28.44
C GLN A 265 29.50 4.38 -28.14
N GLU A 266 28.48 5.16 -28.50
CA GLU A 266 28.47 6.61 -28.32
C GLU A 266 28.17 7.03 -26.87
N THR A 267 27.31 6.29 -26.16
CA THR A 267 26.92 6.64 -24.79
C THR A 267 27.74 5.95 -23.71
N GLY A 268 28.47 4.89 -24.06
CA GLY A 268 29.18 4.03 -23.12
C GLY A 268 28.25 3.25 -22.17
N LEU A 269 26.94 3.23 -22.44
CA LEU A 269 25.95 2.54 -21.63
C LEU A 269 25.82 1.07 -22.04
N GLU A 270 25.48 0.21 -21.07
CA GLU A 270 25.19 -1.18 -21.36
C GLU A 270 23.93 -1.30 -22.24
N LEU A 271 23.92 -2.25 -23.18
CA LEU A 271 22.78 -2.52 -24.06
C LEU A 271 21.45 -2.65 -23.29
N LYS A 272 21.49 -3.28 -22.11
CA LYS A 272 20.34 -3.41 -21.21
C LYS A 272 19.80 -2.05 -20.73
N GLN A 273 20.68 -1.11 -20.41
CA GLN A 273 20.30 0.24 -19.98
C GLN A 273 19.64 1.02 -21.12
N ILE A 274 20.16 0.88 -22.34
CA ILE A 274 19.61 1.49 -23.55
C ILE A 274 18.22 0.91 -23.86
N ASN A 275 18.05 -0.41 -23.82
CA ASN A 275 16.76 -1.07 -24.01
C ASN A 275 15.72 -0.61 -22.98
N ASN A 276 16.09 -0.58 -21.70
CA ASN A 276 15.22 -0.11 -20.63
C ASN A 276 14.84 1.37 -20.79
N TRP A 277 15.78 2.19 -21.25
CA TRP A 277 15.52 3.60 -21.53
C TRP A 277 14.47 3.76 -22.64
N PHE A 278 14.63 3.08 -23.79
CA PHE A 278 13.66 3.17 -24.89
C PHE A 278 12.28 2.61 -24.54
N ILE A 279 12.21 1.53 -23.77
CA ILE A 279 10.93 0.98 -23.27
C ILE A 279 10.22 2.03 -22.41
N ASN A 280 10.93 2.62 -21.44
CA ASN A 280 10.35 3.64 -20.56
C ASN A 280 10.02 4.94 -21.30
N GLN A 281 10.85 5.31 -22.28
CA GLN A 281 10.66 6.50 -23.09
C GLN A 281 9.41 6.37 -23.97
N ARG A 282 9.18 5.20 -24.58
CA ARG A 282 7.93 4.88 -25.28
C ARG A 282 6.73 4.96 -24.36
N LYS A 283 6.76 4.29 -23.21
CA LYS A 283 5.64 4.33 -22.25
C LYS A 283 5.25 5.75 -21.82
N ARG A 284 6.21 6.68 -21.76
CA ARG A 284 5.99 8.06 -21.29
C ARG A 284 5.61 9.05 -22.39
N ASN A 285 6.14 8.88 -23.61
CA ASN A 285 6.09 9.91 -24.64
C ASN A 285 5.63 9.40 -26.02
N TRP A 286 5.25 8.13 -26.14
CA TRP A 286 4.71 7.56 -27.38
C TRP A 286 3.19 7.62 -27.38
N HIS A 287 2.64 8.70 -27.96
CA HIS A 287 1.21 8.77 -28.24
C HIS A 287 0.97 8.30 -29.68
N HIS A 288 0.36 7.13 -29.87
CA HIS A 288 -0.22 6.76 -31.17
C HIS A 288 -1.27 7.82 -31.49
N HIS A 289 -1.08 8.60 -32.56
CA HIS A 289 -2.08 9.54 -33.06
C HIS A 289 -3.48 8.88 -33.07
N PRO A 290 -4.41 9.27 -32.19
CA PRO A 290 -5.81 9.18 -32.55
C PRO A 290 -6.05 10.39 -33.46
N SER A 291 -6.64 10.14 -34.62
CA SER A 291 -7.30 11.17 -35.42
C SER A 291 -8.02 12.19 -34.52
N SER A 292 -7.62 13.46 -34.68
CA SER A 292 -8.26 14.70 -34.23
C SER A 292 -9.28 14.62 -33.10
N SER A 293 -8.99 15.25 -31.96
CA SER A 293 -9.94 16.14 -31.27
C SER A 293 -9.21 17.02 -30.28
N THR A 294 -9.38 18.31 -30.49
CA THR A 294 -9.02 19.46 -29.67
C THR A 294 -9.35 19.27 -28.18
N ASN A 295 -8.41 19.59 -27.30
CA ASN A 295 -8.62 20.64 -26.29
C ASN A 295 -7.33 20.98 -25.54
N SER A 296 -6.82 22.17 -25.84
CA SER A 296 -5.91 22.94 -25.01
C SER A 296 -6.60 23.39 -23.73
N SER A 297 -6.04 23.07 -22.56
CA SER A 297 -5.85 24.05 -21.48
C SER A 297 -5.16 23.40 -20.26
N THR A 298 -3.87 23.72 -20.12
CA THR A 298 -3.25 24.21 -18.87
C THR A 298 -4.06 24.13 -17.57
N LYS A 299 -3.51 23.46 -16.54
CA LYS A 299 -3.07 24.13 -15.29
C LYS A 299 -2.38 23.17 -14.33
N ALA A 300 -1.13 23.50 -14.02
CA ALA A 300 -0.44 23.12 -12.80
C ALA A 300 -1.02 23.88 -11.59
N LYS A 301 -1.10 23.22 -10.43
CA LYS A 301 -1.15 23.82 -9.07
C LYS A 301 -0.85 22.67 -8.10
N CYS A 302 0.37 22.47 -7.59
CA CYS A 302 1.13 23.26 -6.61
C CYS A 302 0.32 23.64 -5.35
N LYS A 303 0.63 22.92 -4.27
CA LYS A 303 0.56 23.28 -2.83
C LYS A 303 -0.32 24.47 -2.43
N ARG A 304 -1.27 24.19 -1.54
CA ARG A 304 -1.25 24.70 -0.18
C ARG A 304 -1.66 23.57 0.76
#